data_AF-A0A661HSU2-F1
#
_entry.id   AF-A0A661HSU2-F1
#
_cell.length_a   1.000
_cell.length_b   1.000
_cell.length_c   1.000
_cell.angle_alpha   90.00
_cell.angle_beta   90.00
_cell.angle_gamma   90.00
#
_symmetry.space_group_name_H-M   'P 1'
#
loop_
_entity.id
_entity.type
_entity.pdbx_description
1 polymer ?
#
loop_
_entity_poly.entity_id
_entity_poly.type
_entity_poly.pdbx_seq_one_letter_code
_entity_poly.pdbx_strand_id
1 'polypeptide(L)'
;MAVIIGDTCINCAACIDECPVEAIVDEDDNPTGEEYYYVYPDKCVECVDHFDSPACAEACPTEDCITWDMPFTADHKEFFKGNNYIDDQAYIVDDADAIMPMRDDISLEDRAARVSVVED
;
A
#
# COMPACT_ATOMS: atom_id res chain seq x y z
N MET A 1 -0.92 -7.08 -2.96
CA MET A 1 -0.69 -5.93 -3.80
C MET A 1 -0.80 -4.75 -2.89
N ALA A 2 0.16 -3.84 -2.94
CA ALA A 2 0.12 -2.70 -2.06
C ALA A 2 -0.43 -1.46 -2.78
N VAL A 3 -1.26 -0.73 -2.06
CA VAL A 3 -1.10 0.71 -2.03
C VAL A 3 0.00 1.01 -1.01
N ILE A 4 0.70 2.13 -1.15
CA ILE A 4 1.69 2.60 -0.18
C ILE A 4 1.22 3.91 0.44
N ILE A 5 1.41 4.06 1.74
CA ILE A 5 1.15 5.30 2.47
C ILE A 5 2.47 6.07 2.54
N GLY A 6 2.45 7.32 2.08
CA GLY A 6 3.61 8.22 2.04
C GLY A 6 3.87 8.96 3.35
N ASP A 7 4.96 9.73 3.34
CA ASP A 7 5.40 10.59 4.43
C ASP A 7 4.50 11.81 4.69
N THR A 8 3.52 12.05 3.82
CA THR A 8 2.47 13.07 4.01
C THR A 8 1.34 12.61 4.93
N CYS A 9 1.38 11.36 5.41
CA CYS A 9 0.42 10.86 6.39
C CYS A 9 0.40 11.74 7.66
N ILE A 10 -0.81 11.95 8.21
CA ILE A 10 -1.03 12.79 9.39
C ILE A 10 -1.56 11.99 10.59
N ASN A 11 -1.44 10.65 10.56
CA ASN A 11 -1.84 9.73 11.62
C ASN A 11 -3.27 9.95 12.15
N CYS A 12 -4.21 10.21 11.23
CA CYS A 12 -5.59 10.57 11.57
C CYS A 12 -6.52 9.35 11.79
N ALA A 13 -6.01 8.12 11.65
CA ALA A 13 -6.76 6.87 11.72
C ALA A 13 -7.91 6.69 10.69
N ALA A 14 -8.05 7.56 9.69
CA ALA A 14 -9.16 7.48 8.73
C ALA A 14 -9.10 6.25 7.82
N CYS A 15 -7.90 5.74 7.51
CA CYS A 15 -7.73 4.65 6.54
C CYS A 15 -7.69 3.24 7.17
N ILE A 16 -7.30 3.11 8.44
CA ILE A 16 -7.01 1.82 9.07
C ILE A 16 -8.26 0.95 9.23
N ASP A 17 -9.36 1.56 9.69
CA ASP A 17 -10.64 0.86 9.91
C ASP A 17 -11.37 0.54 8.58
N GLU A 18 -10.97 1.16 7.47
CA GLU A 18 -11.58 0.98 6.16
C GLU A 18 -10.96 -0.19 5.38
N CYS A 19 -9.81 -0.72 5.83
CA CYS A 19 -9.15 -1.83 5.15
C CYS A 19 -9.92 -3.15 5.38
N PRO A 20 -10.49 -3.79 4.33
CA PRO A 20 -11.33 -4.98 4.50
C PRO A 20 -10.57 -6.24 4.94
N VAL A 21 -9.23 -6.19 4.93
CA VAL A 21 -8.33 -7.31 5.21
C VAL A 21 -7.26 -6.97 6.25
N GLU A 22 -7.42 -5.85 6.96
CA GLU A 22 -6.54 -5.46 8.08
C GLU A 22 -5.04 -5.43 7.68
N ALA A 23 -4.75 -4.94 6.47
CA ALA A 23 -3.38 -4.85 5.94
C ALA A 23 -2.61 -3.61 6.41
N ILE A 24 -3.28 -2.67 7.08
CA ILE A 24 -2.72 -1.39 7.51
C ILE A 24 -2.42 -1.46 9.01
N VAL A 25 -1.24 -0.99 9.41
CA VAL A 25 -0.89 -0.73 10.82
C VAL A 25 -0.55 0.74 11.00
N ASP A 26 -0.73 1.24 12.22
CA ASP A 26 -0.43 2.62 12.57
C ASP A 26 1.09 2.87 12.71
N GLU A 27 1.46 4.10 13.09
CA GLU A 27 2.85 4.50 13.24
C GLU A 27 3.57 3.79 14.41
N ASP A 28 2.84 3.41 15.47
CA ASP A 28 3.40 2.73 16.64
C ASP A 28 3.80 1.29 16.28
N ASP A 29 3.05 0.66 15.38
CA ASP A 29 3.29 -0.71 14.88
C ASP A 29 3.97 -0.75 13.50
N ASN A 30 4.39 0.38 12.93
CA ASN A 30 5.06 0.42 11.64
C ASN A 30 6.40 -0.35 11.69
N PRO A 31 6.57 -1.43 10.89
CA PRO A 31 7.73 -2.30 10.97
C PRO A 31 9.03 -1.67 10.44
N THR A 32 8.97 -0.56 9.70
CA THR A 32 10.16 0.20 9.30
C THR A 32 10.61 1.21 10.36
N GLY A 33 9.78 1.45 11.38
CA GLY A 33 10.03 2.45 12.43
C GLY A 33 9.75 3.89 12.00
N GLU A 34 8.96 4.08 10.94
CA GLU A 34 8.58 5.38 10.41
C GLU A 34 7.29 5.91 11.07
N GLU A 35 7.15 7.24 11.09
CA GLU A 35 6.08 7.95 11.83
C GLU A 35 4.78 8.12 11.02
N TYR A 36 4.59 7.29 10.00
CA TYR A 36 3.39 7.22 9.16
C TYR A 36 2.88 5.77 9.11
N TYR A 37 1.66 5.57 8.64
CA TYR A 37 1.04 4.24 8.64
C TYR A 37 1.71 3.32 7.62
N TYR A 38 1.72 2.01 7.88
CA TYR A 38 2.32 1.01 7.00
C TYR A 38 1.26 0.11 6.37
N VAL A 39 1.44 -0.22 5.09
CA VAL A 39 0.62 -1.20 4.37
C VAL A 39 1.46 -2.44 4.11
N TYR A 40 1.06 -3.58 4.67
CA TYR A 40 1.69 -4.86 4.37
C TYR A 40 1.39 -5.28 2.92
N PRO A 41 2.40 -5.34 2.03
CA PRO A 41 2.17 -5.60 0.61
C PRO A 41 1.66 -7.01 0.33
N ASP A 42 2.00 -7.94 1.22
CA ASP A 42 1.64 -9.35 1.24
C ASP A 42 0.27 -9.64 1.87
N LYS A 43 -0.40 -8.62 2.41
CA LYS A 43 -1.79 -8.70 2.92
C LYS A 43 -2.77 -7.87 2.10
N CYS A 44 -2.32 -6.72 1.58
CA CYS A 44 -3.20 -5.80 0.88
C CYS A 44 -3.73 -6.44 -0.41
N VAL A 45 -5.04 -6.31 -0.63
CA VAL A 45 -5.77 -6.87 -1.79
C VAL A 45 -6.33 -5.79 -2.70
N GLU A 46 -5.95 -4.52 -2.48
CA GLU A 46 -6.52 -3.32 -3.16
C GLU A 46 -8.04 -3.21 -3.15
N CYS A 47 -8.65 -3.85 -2.17
CA CYS A 47 -10.09 -4.02 -2.13
C CYS A 47 -10.68 -4.74 -3.36
N VAL A 48 -9.90 -5.50 -4.14
CA VAL A 48 -10.45 -6.40 -5.16
C VAL A 48 -11.49 -7.31 -4.52
N ASP A 49 -12.66 -7.44 -5.15
CA ASP A 49 -13.84 -8.15 -4.65
C ASP A 49 -14.47 -7.59 -3.35
N HIS A 50 -14.00 -6.43 -2.86
CA HIS A 50 -14.55 -5.74 -1.68
C HIS A 50 -15.16 -4.37 -2.03
N PHE A 51 -14.45 -3.56 -2.82
CA PHE A 51 -14.83 -2.19 -3.19
C PHE A 51 -14.37 -1.86 -4.62
N ASP A 52 -15.01 -0.85 -5.25
CA ASP A 52 -14.66 -0.41 -6.60
C ASP A 52 -13.30 0.31 -6.67
N SER A 53 -12.87 0.93 -5.57
CA SER A 53 -11.55 1.56 -5.37
C SER A 53 -11.02 1.23 -3.96
N PRO A 54 -9.71 1.38 -3.68
CA PRO A 54 -9.18 1.18 -2.34
C PRO A 54 -9.81 2.14 -1.31
N ALA A 55 -10.65 1.60 -0.42
CA ALA A 55 -11.40 2.38 0.58
C ALA A 55 -10.49 3.22 1.50
N CYS A 56 -9.31 2.70 1.83
CA CYS A 56 -8.28 3.43 2.59
C CYS A 56 -7.87 4.75 1.92
N ALA A 57 -7.77 4.80 0.59
CA ALA A 57 -7.40 6.00 -0.16
C ALA A 57 -8.57 6.99 -0.24
N GLU A 58 -9.79 6.50 -0.50
CA GLU A 58 -11.01 7.32 -0.50
C GLU A 58 -11.27 8.00 0.85
N ALA A 59 -10.90 7.35 1.95
CA ALA A 59 -11.04 7.89 3.30
C ALA A 59 -9.89 8.82 3.72
N CYS A 60 -8.77 8.81 2.99
CA CYS A 60 -7.60 9.59 3.38
C CYS A 60 -7.86 11.10 3.15
N PRO A 61 -7.74 11.96 4.18
CA PRO A 61 -7.98 13.39 4.04
C PRO A 61 -6.81 14.16 3.43
N THR A 62 -5.68 13.48 3.17
CA THR A 62 -4.47 14.08 2.62
C THR A 62 -4.30 13.66 1.16
N GLU A 63 -4.27 14.65 0.26
CA GLU A 63 -4.00 14.45 -1.17
C GLU A 63 -2.64 13.76 -1.39
N ASP A 64 -2.59 12.86 -2.38
CA ASP A 64 -1.39 12.08 -2.77
C ASP A 64 -0.76 11.23 -1.65
N CYS A 65 -1.41 11.08 -0.49
CA CYS A 65 -0.88 10.33 0.63
C CYS A 65 -0.86 8.82 0.36
N ILE A 66 -1.88 8.30 -0.33
CA ILE A 66 -1.99 6.89 -0.66
C ILE A 66 -1.85 6.72 -2.17
N THR A 67 -0.75 6.09 -2.57
CA THR A 67 -0.38 5.92 -3.99
C THR A 67 -0.32 4.46 -4.36
N TRP A 68 -0.38 4.18 -5.66
CA TRP A 68 -0.17 2.84 -6.18
C TRP A 68 1.27 2.39 -5.96
N ASP A 69 1.44 1.11 -5.65
CA ASP A 69 2.73 0.47 -5.58
C ASP A 69 2.74 -0.82 -6.43
N MET A 70 3.90 -1.44 -6.56
CA MET A 70 4.06 -2.67 -7.32
C MET A 70 3.14 -3.78 -6.77
N PRO A 71 2.61 -4.64 -7.64
CA PRO A 71 1.74 -5.73 -7.20
C PRO A 71 2.57 -6.83 -6.52
N PHE A 72 2.07 -7.35 -5.39
CA PHE A 72 2.70 -8.47 -4.68
C PHE A 72 2.24 -9.81 -5.27
N THR A 73 2.68 -10.07 -6.50
CA THR A 73 2.36 -11.30 -7.26
C THR A 73 3.62 -12.11 -7.51
N ALA A 74 3.48 -13.34 -8.02
CA ALA A 74 4.59 -14.23 -8.30
C ALA A 74 5.66 -13.60 -9.22
N ASP A 75 5.26 -12.79 -10.20
CA ASP A 75 6.16 -12.20 -11.20
C ASP A 75 6.87 -10.93 -10.73
N HIS A 76 6.50 -10.39 -9.56
CA HIS A 76 6.95 -9.08 -9.08
C HIS A 76 7.57 -9.12 -7.67
N LYS A 77 7.72 -10.30 -7.05
CA LYS A 77 8.28 -10.43 -5.69
C LYS A 77 9.69 -9.87 -5.54
N GLU A 78 10.49 -9.89 -6.59
CA GLU A 78 11.85 -9.34 -6.60
C GLU A 78 11.89 -7.86 -6.22
N PHE A 79 10.84 -7.09 -6.54
CA PHE A 79 10.74 -5.67 -6.17
C PHE A 79 10.81 -5.48 -4.64
N PHE A 80 10.17 -6.36 -3.87
CA PHE A 80 10.08 -6.24 -2.42
C PHE A 80 11.33 -6.74 -1.67
N LYS A 81 12.31 -7.33 -2.37
CA LYS A 81 13.57 -7.81 -1.77
C LYS A 81 14.66 -6.74 -1.72
N GLY A 82 14.41 -5.57 -2.31
CA GLY A 82 15.36 -4.46 -2.40
C GLY A 82 15.01 -3.28 -1.50
N ASN A 83 15.78 -2.21 -1.66
CA ASN A 83 15.62 -0.92 -0.99
C ASN A 83 14.66 -0.01 -1.76
N ASN A 84 13.47 -0.51 -2.09
CA ASN A 84 12.52 0.18 -2.98
C ASN A 84 11.38 0.86 -2.21
N TYR A 85 11.38 0.79 -0.87
CA TYR A 85 10.43 1.51 -0.04
C TYR A 85 10.76 3.01 -0.03
N ILE A 86 9.97 3.81 0.68
CA ILE A 86 10.24 5.24 0.91
C ILE A 86 11.66 5.40 1.51
N ASP A 87 12.35 6.46 1.11
CA ASP A 87 13.71 6.79 1.55
C ASP A 87 14.74 5.66 1.40
N ASP A 88 14.63 4.88 0.31
CA ASP A 88 15.50 3.74 -0.01
C ASP A 88 15.52 2.67 1.11
N GLN A 89 14.46 2.55 1.89
CA GLN A 89 14.30 1.50 2.89
C GLN A 89 13.86 0.18 2.24
N ALA A 90 13.99 -0.91 3.00
CA ALA A 90 13.47 -2.22 2.59
C ALA A 90 12.01 -2.38 3.03
N TYR A 91 11.21 -3.06 2.21
CA TYR A 91 9.89 -3.52 2.65
C TYR A 91 10.01 -4.58 3.74
N ILE A 92 9.06 -4.57 4.67
CA ILE A 92 8.86 -5.66 5.64
C ILE A 92 7.60 -6.41 5.23
N VAL A 93 7.71 -7.72 5.12
CA VAL A 93 6.62 -8.61 4.71
C VAL A 93 6.45 -9.70 5.76
N ASP A 94 5.21 -10.08 6.04
CA ASP A 94 4.91 -11.12 7.04
C ASP A 94 4.99 -12.52 6.40
N ASP A 95 4.45 -12.68 5.20
CA ASP A 95 4.47 -13.90 4.40
C ASP A 95 5.04 -13.62 3.00
N ALA A 96 6.34 -13.87 2.84
CA ALA A 96 7.03 -13.72 1.56
C ALA A 96 6.50 -14.66 0.46
N ASP A 97 5.81 -15.75 0.82
CA ASP A 97 5.25 -16.72 -0.11
C ASP A 97 3.82 -16.35 -0.56
N ALA A 98 3.18 -15.38 0.11
CA ALA A 98 1.86 -14.88 -0.26
C ALA A 98 1.80 -14.38 -1.71
N ILE A 99 0.61 -14.46 -2.31
CA ILE A 99 0.30 -13.95 -3.64
C ILE A 99 -1.05 -13.27 -3.53
N MET A 100 -1.06 -11.97 -3.79
CA MET A 100 -2.25 -11.16 -3.63
C MET A 100 -2.91 -10.90 -4.99
N PRO A 101 -4.25 -10.70 -5.02
CA PRO A 101 -4.93 -10.24 -6.22
C PRO A 101 -4.39 -8.87 -6.66
N MET A 102 -4.58 -8.55 -7.94
CA MET A 102 -4.27 -7.24 -8.50
C MET A 102 -5.39 -6.72 -9.39
N ARG A 103 -5.54 -5.40 -9.46
CA ARG A 103 -6.34 -4.66 -10.43
C ARG A 103 -5.62 -4.61 -11.77
N ASP A 104 -6.24 -5.19 -12.79
CA ASP A 104 -5.74 -5.22 -14.17
C ASP A 104 -5.92 -3.88 -14.91
N ASP A 105 -6.73 -2.97 -14.35
CA ASP A 105 -7.01 -1.63 -14.87
C ASP A 105 -5.94 -0.59 -14.48
N ILE A 106 -5.02 -0.91 -13.57
CA ILE A 106 -3.92 -0.03 -13.16
C ILE A 106 -2.59 -0.49 -13.78
N SER A 107 -1.97 0.36 -14.59
CA SER A 107 -0.76 0.00 -15.33
C SER A 107 0.48 -0.12 -14.42
N LEU A 108 1.45 -0.96 -14.81
CA LEU A 108 2.75 -1.05 -14.15
C LEU A 108 3.53 0.28 -14.17
N GLU A 109 3.27 1.14 -15.15
CA GLU A 109 3.88 2.47 -15.23
C GLU A 109 3.36 3.38 -14.12
N ASP A 110 2.04 3.43 -13.92
CA ASP A 110 1.41 4.25 -12.88
C ASP A 110 1.83 3.80 -11.48
N ARG A 111 1.97 2.48 -11.28
CA ARG A 111 2.48 1.87 -10.06
C ARG A 111 3.93 2.24 -9.79
N ALA A 112 4.79 2.13 -10.80
CA ALA A 112 6.20 2.51 -10.69
C ALA A 112 6.37 4.01 -10.47
N ALA A 113 5.45 4.82 -10.99
CA ALA A 113 5.42 6.27 -10.81
C ALA A 113 4.77 6.71 -9.48
N ARG A 114 4.23 5.78 -8.67
CA ARG A 114 3.46 6.06 -7.46
C ARG A 114 2.37 7.11 -7.69
N VAL A 115 1.59 6.93 -8.75
CA VAL A 115 0.41 7.76 -9.02
C VAL A 115 -0.58 7.61 -7.86
N SER A 116 -1.26 8.69 -7.48
CA SER A 116 -2.32 8.67 -6.46
C SER A 116 -3.39 7.64 -6.80
N VAL A 117 -3.91 6.98 -5.76
CA VAL A 117 -5.00 6.01 -5.91
C VAL A 117 -6.31 6.70 -6.29
N VAL A 118 -6.56 7.87 -5.72
CA VAL A 118 -7.73 8.69 -6.02
C VAL A 118 -7.26 9.85 -6.91
N GLU A 119 -7.85 9.95 -8.09
CA GLU A 119 -7.68 11.09 -8.99
C GLU A 119 -8.57 12.24 -8.51
N ASP A 120 -8.04 13.48 -8.46
CA ASP A 120 -8.82 14.70 -8.16
C ASP A 120 -9.90 15.04 -9.21
#